data_AF-A0A6A5Q6C1-F1
#
_entry.id   AF-A0A6A5Q6C1-F1
#
_cell.length_a   1.000
_cell.length_b   1.000
_cell.length_c   1.000
_cell.angle_alpha   90.00
_cell.angle_beta   90.00
_cell.angle_gamma   90.00
#
_symmetry.space_group_name_H-M   'P 1'
#
loop_
_entity.id
_entity.type
_entity.pdbx_description
1 polymer ?
#
loop_
_entity_poly.entity_id
_entity_poly.type
_entity_poly.pdbx_seq_one_letter_code
_entity_poly.pdbx_strand_id
1 'polypeptide(L)'
;MQLTVSKNSRCGKDCKQTCQGSTFGNCCSQSGYCGSTDGYCRSGCQPGFGSCASGASGSQSAISIPTSTSSIPRPPNPISLISSSRKTSGSPTSSQTVSKNGRCGAKFGGQTCKGSTHGDCCSQYFYCGSTDSYCNPASCQKGYGDCN
;
A
#
# COMPACT_ATOMS: atom_id res chain seq x y z
N MET A 1 -4.56 -22.54 23.74
CA MET A 1 -5.90 -22.24 23.17
C MET A 1 -5.81 -22.45 21.67
N GLN A 2 -6.43 -23.50 21.13
CA GLN A 2 -6.33 -23.82 19.70
C GLN A 2 -7.44 -23.08 18.95
N LEU A 3 -7.08 -22.18 18.03
CA LEU A 3 -8.03 -21.56 17.11
C LEU A 3 -8.21 -22.47 15.89
N THR A 4 -9.44 -22.68 15.46
CA THR A 4 -9.73 -23.54 14.30
C THR A 4 -9.60 -22.75 13.00
N VAL A 5 -8.96 -23.32 11.98
CA VAL A 5 -8.88 -22.70 10.64
C VAL A 5 -10.27 -22.53 10.06
N SER A 6 -10.60 -21.32 9.63
CA SER A 6 -11.88 -21.01 9.03
C SER A 6 -12.03 -21.66 7.66
N LYS A 7 -13.17 -22.31 7.44
CA LYS A 7 -13.57 -22.91 6.14
C LYS A 7 -14.65 -22.10 5.41
N ASN A 8 -15.20 -21.08 6.07
CA ASN A 8 -16.31 -20.26 5.59
C ASN A 8 -15.94 -18.77 5.56
N SER A 9 -14.64 -18.46 5.43
CA SER A 9 -14.08 -17.10 5.41
C SER A 9 -14.34 -16.24 6.65
N ARG A 10 -14.75 -16.81 7.79
CA ARG A 10 -15.05 -16.08 9.04
C ARG A 10 -13.95 -16.24 10.09
N CYS A 11 -13.57 -15.15 10.72
CA CYS A 11 -12.54 -15.15 11.76
C CYS A 11 -12.89 -14.19 12.89
N GLY A 12 -12.16 -14.31 13.99
CA GLY A 12 -12.33 -13.44 15.15
C GLY A 12 -12.80 -14.17 16.39
N LYS A 13 -12.92 -13.40 17.48
CA LYS A 13 -13.29 -13.88 18.82
C LYS A 13 -14.69 -14.49 18.86
N ASP A 14 -15.62 -13.95 18.07
CA ASP A 14 -17.02 -14.35 18.05
C ASP A 14 -17.22 -15.76 17.47
N CYS A 15 -16.39 -16.17 16.51
CA CYS A 15 -16.42 -17.50 15.92
C CYS A 15 -15.25 -18.40 16.37
N LYS A 16 -14.32 -17.88 17.17
CA LYS A 16 -13.07 -18.55 17.63
C LYS A 16 -12.29 -19.21 16.48
N GLN A 17 -12.30 -18.57 15.31
CA GLN A 17 -11.70 -19.09 14.08
C GLN A 17 -10.57 -18.20 13.59
N THR A 18 -9.57 -18.82 12.97
CA THR A 18 -8.42 -18.13 12.38
C THR A 18 -8.35 -18.29 10.86
N CYS A 19 -7.82 -17.27 10.21
CA CYS A 19 -7.52 -17.29 8.78
C CYS A 19 -6.17 -17.93 8.47
N GLN A 20 -5.31 -18.11 9.47
CA GLN A 20 -3.96 -18.61 9.29
C GLN A 20 -3.99 -20.06 8.77
N GLY A 21 -3.50 -20.29 7.55
CA GLY A 21 -3.57 -21.58 6.85
C GLY A 21 -4.87 -21.83 6.06
N SER A 22 -5.73 -20.82 5.93
CA SER A 22 -6.97 -20.91 5.15
C SER A 22 -6.74 -20.57 3.68
N THR A 23 -7.50 -21.22 2.78
CA THR A 23 -7.45 -20.97 1.33
C THR A 23 -7.97 -19.58 0.95
N PHE A 24 -8.73 -18.92 1.83
CA PHE A 24 -9.24 -17.55 1.61
C PHE A 24 -8.19 -16.47 1.90
N GLY A 25 -7.06 -16.83 2.52
CA GLY A 25 -6.01 -15.91 2.93
C GLY A 25 -5.78 -15.94 4.44
N ASN A 26 -4.61 -15.45 4.85
CA ASN A 26 -4.11 -15.59 6.22
C ASN A 26 -4.54 -14.46 7.17
N CYS A 27 -5.11 -13.39 6.65
CA CYS A 27 -5.39 -12.19 7.43
C CYS A 27 -6.85 -12.13 7.84
N CYS A 28 -7.08 -11.71 9.08
CA CYS A 28 -8.42 -11.53 9.61
C CYS A 28 -8.73 -10.04 9.68
N SER A 29 -9.67 -9.55 8.87
CA SER A 29 -10.05 -8.13 8.90
C SER A 29 -10.84 -7.77 10.17
N GLN A 30 -11.00 -6.48 10.42
CA GLN A 30 -11.81 -5.98 11.55
C GLN A 30 -13.26 -6.45 11.48
N SER A 31 -13.75 -6.70 10.27
CA SER A 31 -15.10 -7.19 9.98
C SER A 31 -15.29 -8.68 10.30
N GLY A 32 -14.23 -9.38 10.74
CA GLY A 32 -14.28 -10.81 11.05
C GLY A 32 -14.28 -11.69 9.81
N TYR A 33 -13.62 -11.24 8.73
CA TYR A 33 -13.49 -12.02 7.50
C TYR A 33 -12.04 -12.30 7.13
N CYS A 34 -11.81 -13.49 6.59
CA CYS A 34 -10.52 -13.93 6.08
C CYS A 34 -10.27 -13.37 4.69
N GLY A 35 -9.07 -12.81 4.52
CA GLY A 35 -8.57 -12.39 3.23
C GLY A 35 -7.04 -12.37 3.22
N SER A 36 -6.49 -12.11 2.05
CA SER A 36 -5.04 -12.01 1.82
C SER A 36 -4.66 -10.66 1.22
N THR A 37 -5.63 -9.76 1.00
CA THR A 37 -5.37 -8.42 0.47
C THR A 37 -5.16 -7.41 1.61
N ASP A 38 -4.57 -6.28 1.25
CA ASP A 38 -4.16 -5.23 2.18
C ASP A 38 -5.30 -4.75 3.11
N GLY A 39 -6.51 -4.65 2.60
CA GLY A 39 -7.70 -4.30 3.38
C GLY A 39 -8.06 -5.29 4.50
N TYR A 40 -7.58 -6.54 4.40
CA TYR A 40 -7.75 -7.57 5.44
C TYR A 40 -6.50 -7.69 6.32
N CYS A 41 -5.32 -7.41 5.77
CA CYS A 41 -4.02 -7.62 6.41
C CYS A 41 -3.45 -6.39 7.13
N ARG A 42 -3.92 -5.18 6.80
CA ARG A 42 -3.41 -3.93 7.36
C ARG A 42 -4.37 -3.31 8.37
N SER A 43 -4.91 -2.14 8.07
CA SER A 43 -5.68 -1.35 9.03
C SER A 43 -6.92 -2.13 9.48
N GLY A 44 -6.98 -2.43 10.78
CA GLY A 44 -8.07 -3.19 11.39
C GLY A 44 -7.87 -4.71 11.39
N CYS A 45 -6.72 -5.23 10.92
CA CYS A 45 -6.46 -6.65 11.01
C CYS A 45 -6.37 -7.14 12.47
N GLN A 46 -6.94 -8.32 12.76
CA GLN A 46 -6.97 -8.95 14.08
C GLN A 46 -5.80 -9.96 14.26
N PRO A 47 -4.69 -9.59 14.92
CA PRO A 47 -3.48 -10.41 14.98
C PRO A 47 -3.65 -11.71 15.78
N GLY A 48 -4.64 -11.77 16.67
CA GLY A 48 -4.99 -13.01 17.37
C GLY A 48 -5.74 -14.03 16.52
N PHE A 49 -6.24 -13.64 15.34
CA PHE A 49 -7.09 -14.46 14.47
C PHE A 49 -6.58 -14.53 13.02
N GLY A 50 -5.48 -13.85 12.71
CA GLY A 50 -4.81 -13.94 11.40
C GLY A 50 -3.44 -13.29 11.40
N SER A 51 -2.70 -13.50 10.33
CA SER A 51 -1.36 -12.95 10.11
C SER A 51 -1.47 -11.52 9.57
N CYS A 52 -1.64 -10.56 10.48
CA CYS A 52 -1.66 -9.15 10.13
C CYS A 52 -0.25 -8.71 9.72
N ALA A 53 -0.06 -8.51 8.42
CA ALA A 53 1.19 -8.05 7.86
C ALA A 53 1.39 -6.56 8.19
N SER A 54 1.74 -6.27 9.45
CA SER A 54 2.37 -5.01 9.81
C SER A 54 3.83 -5.05 9.35
N GLY A 55 4.04 -4.79 8.05
CA GLY A 55 5.34 -4.38 7.50
C GLY A 55 6.59 -5.10 8.05
N ALA A 56 6.69 -6.42 7.88
CA ALA A 56 7.97 -7.10 7.95
C ALA A 56 7.95 -8.29 7.00
N SER A 57 8.91 -8.25 6.08
CA SER A 57 9.51 -9.36 5.35
C SER A 57 8.94 -10.73 5.67
N GLY A 58 8.40 -11.37 4.63
CA GLY A 58 8.51 -12.81 4.53
C GLY A 58 9.97 -13.19 4.75
N SER A 59 10.24 -13.88 5.84
CA SER A 59 11.45 -14.66 5.99
C SER A 59 11.08 -16.08 5.63
N GLN A 60 11.55 -16.56 4.49
CA GLN A 60 12.28 -17.82 4.29
C GLN A 60 13.02 -17.64 2.95
N SER A 61 14.32 -17.79 2.77
CA SER A 61 15.47 -18.09 3.62
C SER A 61 16.72 -17.61 2.88
N ALA A 62 17.76 -17.33 3.65
CA ALA A 62 19.06 -16.78 3.31
C ALA A 62 19.69 -17.17 1.95
N ILE A 63 20.09 -16.16 1.18
CA ILE A 63 21.43 -16.12 0.56
C ILE A 63 22.04 -14.76 0.90
N SER A 64 23.06 -14.81 1.74
CA SER A 64 23.89 -13.69 2.18
C SER A 64 24.78 -13.21 1.03
N ILE A 65 24.79 -11.90 0.76
CA ILE A 65 25.97 -11.23 0.20
C ILE A 65 26.09 -9.87 0.89
N PRO A 66 27.25 -9.52 1.48
CA PRO A 66 27.38 -8.34 2.32
C PRO A 66 27.77 -7.08 1.54
N THR A 67 27.59 -5.93 2.19
CA THR A 67 28.27 -4.62 1.98
C THR A 67 27.91 -3.86 0.69
N SER A 68 27.61 -2.54 0.71
CA SER A 68 28.23 -1.49 1.51
C SER A 68 27.29 -0.32 1.83
N THR A 69 27.47 0.14 3.06
CA THR A 69 27.27 1.46 3.67
C THR A 69 27.12 2.65 2.72
N SER A 70 26.13 3.52 2.98
CA SER A 70 26.42 4.94 3.16
C SER A 70 25.36 5.61 4.02
N SER A 71 25.74 5.87 5.26
CA SER A 71 25.04 6.68 6.23
C SER A 71 25.05 8.14 5.75
N ILE A 72 23.88 8.78 5.63
CA ILE A 72 23.81 10.25 5.66
C ILE A 72 22.71 10.67 6.66
N PRO A 73 23.03 11.54 7.64
CA PRO A 73 22.13 11.85 8.75
C PRO A 73 20.98 12.75 8.34
N ARG A 74 19.88 12.60 9.08
CA ARG A 74 18.79 13.57 9.24
C ARG A 74 19.34 14.97 9.57
N PRO A 75 18.90 16.04 8.89
CA PRO A 75 18.94 17.37 9.49
C PRO A 75 17.65 17.62 10.32
N PRO A 76 17.75 18.38 11.41
CA PRO A 76 16.59 18.92 12.11
C PRO A 76 16.03 20.14 11.36
N ASN A 77 14.73 20.38 11.54
CA ASN A 77 13.95 21.59 11.19
C ASN A 77 14.61 22.92 11.65
N PRO A 78 14.07 24.16 11.45
CA PRO A 78 12.89 24.64 10.68
C PRO A 78 13.09 25.97 9.86
N ILE A 79 12.06 26.34 9.06
CA ILE A 79 11.57 27.69 8.66
C ILE A 79 12.53 28.70 7.99
N SER A 80 12.16 29.14 6.78
CA SER A 80 12.10 30.59 6.48
C SER A 80 10.96 30.88 5.52
N LEU A 81 10.08 31.79 5.98
CA LEU A 81 9.01 32.39 5.24
C LEU A 81 9.56 33.16 4.03
N ILE A 82 8.90 33.05 2.89
CA ILE A 82 8.59 34.22 2.07
C ILE A 82 7.24 34.00 1.39
N SER A 83 6.26 34.76 1.87
CA SER A 83 4.97 34.96 1.22
C SER A 83 5.10 36.01 0.11
N SER A 84 4.15 35.91 -0.83
CA SER A 84 3.65 36.97 -1.70
C SER A 84 4.21 37.06 -3.13
N SER A 85 3.61 36.20 -3.96
CA SER A 85 2.80 36.58 -5.13
C SER A 85 3.44 37.39 -6.26
N ARG A 86 3.68 36.72 -7.39
CA ARG A 86 2.87 36.90 -8.61
C ARG A 86 3.11 35.78 -9.62
N LYS A 87 2.01 35.46 -10.29
CA LYS A 87 1.80 34.36 -11.23
C LYS A 87 2.53 34.59 -12.56
N THR A 88 3.17 33.54 -13.07
CA THR A 88 3.27 33.21 -14.50
C THR A 88 3.71 31.75 -14.66
N SER A 89 3.01 31.04 -15.55
CA SER A 89 3.00 29.61 -15.88
C SER A 89 4.37 29.01 -16.29
N GLY A 90 4.67 27.71 -16.15
CA GLY A 90 3.85 26.55 -15.80
C GLY A 90 4.68 25.41 -15.22
N SER A 91 4.04 24.68 -14.30
CA SER A 91 4.57 23.71 -13.34
C SER A 91 3.83 22.38 -13.49
N PRO A 92 4.46 21.20 -13.34
CA PRO A 92 3.77 19.97 -12.99
C PRO A 92 4.02 19.65 -11.51
N THR A 93 3.47 20.47 -10.62
CA THR A 93 3.38 20.16 -9.18
C THR A 93 2.01 20.57 -8.67
N SER A 94 1.28 19.56 -8.17
CA SER A 94 0.16 19.70 -7.23
C SER A 94 -1.21 20.19 -7.76
N SER A 95 -1.75 19.57 -8.81
CA SER A 95 -3.21 19.52 -9.02
C SER A 95 -3.67 18.23 -9.70
N GLN A 96 -2.99 17.11 -9.42
CA GLN A 96 -3.43 15.81 -9.90
C GLN A 96 -4.64 15.41 -9.08
N THR A 97 -5.82 15.33 -9.70
CA THR A 97 -7.01 14.85 -9.02
C THR A 97 -6.79 13.40 -8.60
N VAL A 98 -7.05 13.12 -7.32
CA VAL A 98 -7.07 11.74 -6.82
C VAL A 98 -8.11 10.96 -7.62
N SER A 99 -7.68 9.84 -8.19
CA SER A 99 -8.53 9.05 -9.04
C SER A 99 -9.58 8.34 -8.22
N LYS A 100 -10.83 8.80 -8.32
CA LYS A 100 -11.98 8.19 -7.65
C LYS A 100 -12.47 6.92 -8.34
N ASN A 101 -12.06 6.70 -9.59
CA ASN A 101 -12.53 5.59 -10.43
C ASN A 101 -11.43 4.55 -10.68
N GLY A 102 -10.29 4.68 -10.01
CA GLY A 102 -9.13 3.81 -10.20
C GLY A 102 -8.40 3.99 -11.52
N ARG A 103 -8.55 5.13 -12.23
CA ARG A 103 -7.84 5.45 -13.48
C ARG A 103 -6.81 6.57 -13.31
N CYS A 104 -5.61 6.40 -13.83
CA CYS A 104 -4.52 7.35 -13.65
C CYS A 104 -3.79 7.66 -14.93
N GLY A 105 -2.96 8.70 -14.91
CA GLY A 105 -2.12 9.06 -16.07
C GLY A 105 -2.65 10.23 -16.88
N ALA A 106 -1.76 10.80 -17.70
CA ALA A 106 -2.02 11.97 -18.54
C ALA A 106 -3.24 11.80 -19.45
N LYS A 107 -3.48 10.57 -19.94
CA LYS A 107 -4.55 10.24 -20.89
C LYS A 107 -5.96 10.29 -20.28
N PHE A 108 -6.07 10.24 -18.96
CA PHE A 108 -7.35 10.28 -18.25
C PHE A 108 -7.56 11.60 -17.49
N GLY A 109 -6.91 12.69 -17.93
CA GLY A 109 -6.99 14.00 -17.28
C GLY A 109 -5.89 14.26 -16.26
N GLY A 110 -4.80 13.48 -16.27
CA GLY A 110 -3.66 13.69 -15.38
C GLY A 110 -3.94 13.31 -13.92
N GLN A 111 -4.80 12.32 -13.70
CA GLN A 111 -5.24 11.89 -12.37
C GLN A 111 -4.16 11.03 -11.71
N THR A 112 -4.02 11.14 -10.38
CA THR A 112 -3.07 10.34 -9.61
C THR A 112 -3.78 9.29 -8.76
N CYS A 113 -3.08 8.18 -8.55
CA CYS A 113 -3.46 7.13 -7.61
C CYS A 113 -3.11 7.49 -6.17
N LYS A 114 -2.18 8.43 -5.97
CA LYS A 114 -1.66 8.75 -4.64
C LYS A 114 -2.74 9.36 -3.75
N GLY A 115 -3.20 8.64 -2.73
CA GLY A 115 -4.33 9.01 -1.86
C GLY A 115 -5.70 8.49 -2.34
N SER A 116 -5.75 7.65 -3.37
CA SER A 116 -6.97 6.97 -3.82
C SER A 116 -7.24 5.68 -3.04
N THR A 117 -8.51 5.36 -2.85
CA THR A 117 -8.94 4.08 -2.25
C THR A 117 -8.60 2.85 -3.12
N HIS A 118 -8.24 3.06 -4.38
CA HIS A 118 -7.92 2.01 -5.35
C HIS A 118 -6.44 1.61 -5.30
N GLY A 119 -5.61 2.35 -4.55
CA GLY A 119 -4.18 2.15 -4.43
C GLY A 119 -3.38 3.34 -4.94
N ASP A 120 -2.13 3.43 -4.49
CA ASP A 120 -1.27 4.60 -4.69
C ASP A 120 -0.41 4.53 -5.95
N CYS A 121 -0.34 3.37 -6.60
CA CYS A 121 0.51 3.11 -7.75
C CYS A 121 -0.28 3.16 -9.05
N CYS A 122 0.31 3.74 -10.09
CA CYS A 122 -0.31 3.87 -11.39
C CYS A 122 0.37 2.92 -12.38
N SER A 123 -0.31 1.86 -12.80
CA SER A 123 0.27 0.93 -13.78
C SER A 123 0.33 1.53 -15.18
N GLN A 124 1.10 0.88 -16.06
CA GLN A 124 1.22 1.21 -17.48
C GLN A 124 -0.11 1.16 -18.23
N TYR A 125 -1.08 0.40 -17.70
CA TYR A 125 -2.43 0.32 -18.23
C TYR A 125 -3.36 1.42 -17.70
N PHE A 126 -2.81 2.45 -17.05
CA PHE A 126 -3.54 3.61 -16.56
C PHE A 126 -4.55 3.27 -15.46
N TYR A 127 -4.25 2.24 -14.67
CA TYR A 127 -5.06 1.81 -13.54
C TYR A 127 -4.31 1.99 -12.22
N CYS A 128 -5.06 2.43 -11.22
CA CYS A 128 -4.60 2.48 -9.85
C CYS A 128 -4.62 1.09 -9.22
N GLY A 129 -3.53 0.76 -8.57
CA GLY A 129 -3.41 -0.44 -7.76
C GLY A 129 -2.40 -0.22 -6.65
N SER A 130 -2.36 -1.15 -5.71
CA SER A 130 -1.38 -1.17 -4.62
C SER A 130 -0.43 -2.37 -4.69
N THR A 131 -0.60 -3.24 -5.70
CA THR A 131 0.21 -4.45 -5.83
C THR A 131 1.45 -4.19 -6.67
N ASP A 132 2.45 -5.03 -6.48
CA ASP A 132 3.75 -4.93 -7.16
C ASP A 132 3.60 -4.77 -8.68
N SER A 133 2.69 -5.49 -9.34
CA SER A 133 2.45 -5.34 -10.79
C SER A 133 2.03 -3.93 -11.23
N TYR A 134 1.46 -3.14 -10.32
CA TYR A 134 1.03 -1.75 -10.53
C TYR A 134 2.06 -0.74 -10.02
N CYS A 135 2.85 -1.11 -9.00
CA CYS A 135 3.90 -0.30 -8.38
C CYS A 135 5.28 -0.50 -9.01
N ASN A 136 5.46 -1.57 -9.78
CA ASN A 136 6.74 -1.99 -10.31
C ASN A 136 7.36 -0.84 -11.11
N PRO A 137 8.58 -0.39 -10.78
CA PRO A 137 9.18 0.79 -11.38
C PRO A 137 9.39 0.65 -12.90
N ALA A 138 9.42 -0.58 -13.45
CA ALA A 138 9.48 -0.83 -14.89
C ALA A 138 8.14 -0.64 -15.62
N SER A 139 7.01 -0.84 -14.94
CA SER A 139 5.66 -0.76 -15.52
C SER A 139 4.76 0.28 -14.85
N CYS A 140 5.27 1.06 -13.90
CA CYS A 140 4.52 2.10 -13.18
C CYS A 140 4.83 3.50 -13.72
N GLN A 141 3.80 4.31 -13.90
CA GLN A 141 3.91 5.67 -14.40
C GLN A 141 4.41 6.63 -13.31
N LYS A 142 5.74 6.79 -13.24
CA LYS A 142 6.43 7.78 -12.39
C LYS A 142 5.83 9.17 -12.66
N GLY A 143 5.19 9.75 -11.64
CA GLY A 143 4.46 11.02 -11.72
C GLY A 143 2.97 10.91 -11.40
N TYR A 144 2.33 9.77 -11.69
CA TYR A 144 0.90 9.52 -11.45
C TYR A 144 0.61 8.54 -10.31
N GLY A 145 1.65 7.90 -9.76
CA GLY A 145 1.56 7.06 -8.57
C GLY A 145 2.92 6.84 -7.92
N ASP A 146 2.93 6.17 -6.78
CA ASP A 146 4.14 5.83 -6.04
C ASP A 146 4.75 4.52 -6.60
N CYS A 147 5.69 4.67 -7.53
CA CYS A 147 6.34 3.53 -8.17
C CYS A 147 7.59 3.13 -7.37
N ASN A 148 7.48 2.06 -6.59
CA ASN A 148 8.52 1.49 -5.73
C ASN A 148 8.67 0.00 -5.99
#